data_AF-A0A816ZN18-F1
#
_entry.id   AF-A0A816ZN18-F1
#
_cell.length_a   1.000
_cell.length_b   1.000
_cell.length_c   1.000
_cell.angle_alpha   90.00
_cell.angle_beta   90.00
_cell.angle_gamma   90.00
#
_symmetry.space_group_name_H-M   'P 1'
#
loop_
_entity.id
_entity.type
_entity.pdbx_description
1 polymer ?
#
loop_
_entity_poly.entity_id
_entity_poly.type
_entity_poly.pdbx_seq_one_letter_code
_entity_poly.pdbx_strand_id
1 'polypeptide(L)'
;MELDVDLLKQLIEEDPRLTLRCLAEQLGCSHNAVEKHLNELGKTWKYGVWIPHELSPHQLQHRVDACMDLMTSHRNYQWLRNIITGDEKWVLYINYTHRRPWLSADQKGVATPKTDSYPKKVMLSVW
;
A
#
# COMPACT_ATOMS: atom_id res chain seq x y z
N MET A 1 5.07 -0.67 -36.10
CA MET A 1 5.24 0.64 -35.45
C MET A 1 6.22 0.44 -34.33
N GLU A 2 7.40 1.06 -34.44
CA GLU A 2 8.30 1.20 -33.30
C GLU A 2 7.60 2.07 -32.26
N LEU A 3 7.54 1.57 -31.02
CA LEU A 3 7.01 2.32 -29.90
C LEU A 3 8.06 3.35 -29.51
N ASP A 4 7.66 4.62 -29.39
CA ASP A 4 8.54 5.65 -28.83
C ASP A 4 8.72 5.39 -27.32
N VAL A 5 9.84 4.77 -26.97
CA VAL A 5 10.17 4.37 -25.60
C VAL A 5 10.42 5.58 -24.72
N ASP A 6 10.91 6.69 -25.27
CA ASP A 6 11.19 7.90 -24.50
C ASP A 6 9.90 8.65 -24.19
N LEU A 7 8.97 8.69 -25.15
CA LEU A 7 7.62 9.18 -24.90
C LEU A 7 6.89 8.32 -23.85
N LEU A 8 7.02 6.99 -23.91
CA LEU A 8 6.45 6.10 -22.89
C LEU A 8 7.01 6.40 -21.48
N LYS A 9 8.33 6.62 -21.35
CA LYS A 9 8.93 7.00 -20.06
C LYS A 9 8.37 8.32 -19.55
N GLN A 10 8.28 9.33 -20.41
CA GLN A 10 7.78 10.65 -20.06
C GLN A 10 6.34 10.57 -19.52
N LEU A 11 5.47 9.81 -20.19
CA LEU A 11 4.08 9.62 -19.76
C LEU A 11 3.97 8.95 -18.38
N ILE A 12 4.84 7.97 -18.09
CA ILE A 12 4.86 7.29 -16.79
C ILE A 12 5.42 8.19 -15.68
N GLU A 13 6.40 9.03 -15.99
CA GLU A 13 6.97 9.99 -15.03
C GLU A 13 5.97 11.09 -14.67
N GLU A 14 5.15 11.52 -15.65
CA GLU A 14 4.08 12.49 -15.44
C GLU A 14 2.92 11.90 -14.63
N ASP A 15 2.39 10.74 -15.03
CA ASP A 15 1.38 10.01 -14.27
C ASP A 15 1.65 8.49 -14.23
N PRO A 16 2.19 7.97 -13.12
CA PRO A 16 2.48 6.54 -12.97
C PRO A 16 1.22 5.67 -12.81
N ARG A 17 0.02 6.27 -12.78
CA ARG A 17 -1.26 5.55 -12.63
C ARG A 17 -1.98 5.30 -13.95
N LEU A 18 -1.41 5.72 -15.09
CA LEU A 18 -2.01 5.47 -16.39
C LEU A 18 -2.19 3.98 -16.66
N THR A 19 -3.36 3.62 -17.19
CA THR A 19 -3.62 2.23 -17.59
C THR A 19 -2.92 1.89 -18.90
N LEU A 20 -2.65 0.60 -19.12
CA LEU A 20 -2.07 0.10 -20.37
C LEU A 20 -2.86 0.54 -21.61
N ARG A 21 -4.19 0.67 -21.50
CA ARG A 21 -5.05 1.10 -22.61
C ARG A 21 -4.91 2.58 -22.91
N CYS A 22 -4.88 3.44 -21.89
CA CYS A 22 -4.66 4.87 -22.07
C CYS A 22 -3.29 5.14 -22.72
N LEU A 23 -2.24 4.45 -22.26
CA LEU A 23 -0.91 4.54 -22.85
C LEU A 23 -0.91 4.06 -24.31
N ALA A 24 -1.61 2.96 -24.60
CA ALA A 24 -1.71 2.43 -25.95
C ALA A 24 -2.41 3.39 -26.92
N GLU A 25 -3.48 4.05 -26.47
CA GLU A 25 -4.20 5.06 -27.24
C GLU A 25 -3.33 6.30 -27.52
N GLN A 26 -2.60 6.80 -26.53
CA GLN A 26 -1.71 7.95 -26.69
C GLN A 26 -0.50 7.65 -27.60
N LEU A 27 0.02 6.42 -27.51
CA LEU A 27 1.17 5.97 -28.31
C LEU A 27 0.77 5.36 -29.66
N GLY A 28 -0.53 5.29 -29.98
CA GLY A 28 -1.03 4.72 -31.23
C GLY A 28 -0.67 3.25 -31.45
N CYS A 29 -0.53 2.46 -30.37
CA CYS A 29 -0.05 1.08 -30.41
C CYS A 29 -1.01 0.12 -29.69
N SER A 30 -0.65 -1.17 -29.60
CA SER A 30 -1.43 -2.15 -28.85
C SER A 30 -1.04 -2.17 -27.37
N HIS A 31 -2.00 -2.44 -26.48
CA HIS A 31 -1.74 -2.55 -25.04
C HIS A 31 -0.70 -3.64 -24.69
N ASN A 32 -0.64 -4.73 -25.46
CA ASN A 32 0.39 -5.77 -25.31
C ASN A 32 1.78 -5.24 -25.62
N ALA A 33 1.92 -4.34 -26.61
CA ALA A 33 3.19 -3.70 -26.91
C ALA A 33 3.63 -2.83 -25.74
N VAL A 34 2.73 -2.00 -25.19
CA VAL A 34 3.00 -1.17 -24.01
C VAL A 34 3.44 -2.03 -22.82
N GLU A 35 2.70 -3.10 -22.50
CA GLU A 35 3.02 -3.99 -21.38
C GLU A 35 4.41 -4.62 -21.54
N LYS A 36 4.76 -5.08 -22.74
CA LYS A 36 6.07 -5.65 -23.03
C LYS A 36 7.19 -4.63 -22.76
N HIS A 37 7.07 -3.41 -23.27
CA HIS A 37 8.10 -2.37 -23.10
C HIS A 37 8.18 -1.90 -21.64
N LEU A 38 7.05 -1.81 -20.92
CA LEU A 38 7.06 -1.53 -19.48
C LEU A 38 7.83 -2.58 -18.69
N ASN A 39 7.63 -3.86 -19.00
CA ASN A 39 8.39 -4.95 -18.37
C ASN A 39 9.89 -4.88 -18.71
N GLU A 40 10.25 -4.55 -19.96
CA GLU A 40 11.65 -4.34 -20.37
C GLU A 40 12.29 -3.13 -19.64
N LEU A 41 11.51 -2.10 -19.33
CA LEU A 41 11.93 -0.96 -18.49
C LEU A 41 11.95 -1.28 -16.99
N GLY A 42 11.62 -2.51 -16.59
CA GLY A 42 11.56 -2.94 -15.19
C GLY A 42 10.38 -2.34 -14.41
N LYS A 43 9.37 -1.79 -15.09
CA LYS A 43 8.16 -1.24 -14.48
C LYS A 43 7.18 -2.37 -14.21
N THR A 44 6.62 -2.38 -13.00
CA THR A 44 5.60 -3.35 -12.59
C THR A 44 4.45 -2.63 -11.94
N TRP A 45 3.21 -3.06 -12.23
CA TRP A 45 2.03 -2.48 -11.61
C TRP A 45 1.93 -2.89 -10.14
N LYS A 46 1.82 -1.90 -9.25
CA LYS A 46 1.68 -2.11 -7.81
C LYS A 46 0.52 -1.29 -7.27
N TYR A 47 -0.17 -1.83 -6.27
CA TYR A 47 -1.16 -1.06 -5.54
C TYR A 47 -0.50 0.01 -4.69
N GLY A 48 -1.17 1.16 -4.57
CA GLY A 48 -0.79 2.18 -3.60
C GLY A 48 -0.87 1.63 -2.17
N VAL A 49 -0.02 2.18 -1.29
CA VAL A 49 -0.01 1.82 0.13
C VAL A 49 -0.92 2.79 0.88
N TRP A 50 -1.79 2.25 1.73
CA TRP A 50 -2.57 3.08 2.65
C TRP A 50 -1.67 3.59 3.77
N ILE A 51 -1.63 4.91 3.95
CA ILE A 51 -0.98 5.54 5.10
C ILE A 51 -2.03 5.89 6.16
N PRO A 52 -1.70 5.87 7.47
CA PRO A 52 -2.66 6.19 8.52
C PRO A 52 -3.15 7.65 8.50
N HIS A 53 -2.26 8.60 8.19
CA HIS A 53 -2.56 10.02 8.15
C HIS A 53 -1.60 10.77 7.23
N GLU A 54 -2.08 11.82 6.58
CA GLU A 54 -1.25 12.78 5.87
C GLU A 54 -0.64 13.76 6.89
N LEU A 55 0.68 13.72 7.03
CA LEU A 55 1.38 14.52 8.03
C LEU A 55 1.69 15.92 7.50
N SER A 56 1.56 16.92 8.37
CA SER A 56 2.07 18.26 8.09
C SER A 56 3.60 18.30 8.14
N PRO A 57 4.25 19.29 7.50
CA PRO A 57 5.71 19.44 7.56
C PRO A 57 6.25 19.49 8.99
N HIS A 58 5.54 20.15 9.91
CA HIS A 58 5.89 20.20 11.32
C HIS A 58 5.80 18.81 12.00
N GLN A 59 4.74 18.05 11.74
CA GLN A 59 4.59 16.69 12.28
C GLN A 59 5.68 15.74 11.76
N LEU A 60 6.09 15.89 10.49
CA LEU A 60 7.21 15.14 9.92
C LEU A 60 8.51 15.44 10.66
N GLN A 61 8.84 16.73 10.81
CA GLN A 61 10.07 17.14 11.50
C GLN A 61 10.09 16.64 12.94
N HIS A 62 9.00 16.84 13.69
CA HIS A 62 8.89 16.38 15.07
C HIS A 62 9.09 14.86 15.20
N ARG A 63 8.60 14.05 14.24
CA ARG A 63 8.84 12.60 14.23
C ARG A 63 10.31 12.26 13.97
N VAL A 64 10.98 12.99 13.09
CA VAL A 64 12.41 12.80 12.82
C VAL A 64 13.22 13.12 14.08
N ASP A 65 12.96 14.27 14.70
CA ASP A 65 13.68 14.72 15.90
C ASP A 65 13.52 13.72 17.05
N ALA A 66 12.28 13.31 17.35
CA ALA A 66 12.01 12.30 18.38
C ALA A 66 12.74 10.96 18.11
N CYS A 67 12.76 10.49 16.85
CA CYS A 67 13.49 9.28 16.49
C CYS A 67 15.01 9.45 16.65
N MET A 68 15.55 10.60 16.28
CA MET A 68 16.98 10.90 16.42
C MET A 68 17.41 10.97 17.89
N ASP A 69 16.59 11.56 18.75
CA ASP A 69 16.83 11.60 20.20
C ASP A 69 16.83 10.20 20.81
N LEU A 70 15.83 9.38 20.50
CA LEU A 70 15.74 7.99 20.96
C LEU A 70 16.92 7.15 20.47
N MET A 71 17.32 7.32 19.21
CA MET A 71 18.46 6.61 18.64
C MET A 71 19.78 7.02 19.29
N THR A 72 19.95 8.31 19.60
CA THR A 72 21.17 8.81 20.27
C THR A 72 21.22 8.33 21.73
N SER A 73 20.09 8.35 22.42
CA SER A 73 19.95 7.81 23.78
C SER A 73 20.30 6.31 23.84
N HIS A 74 19.90 5.52 22.84
CA HIS A 74 20.21 4.08 22.78
C HIS A 74 21.72 3.78 22.76
N ARG A 75 22.52 4.63 22.11
CA ARG A 75 23.98 4.43 22.03
C ARG A 75 24.66 4.54 23.39
N ASN A 76 24.07 5.31 24.30
CA ASN A 76 24.63 5.61 25.61
C ASN A 76 24.02 4.75 26.73
N TYR A 77 22.80 4.25 26.53
CA TYR A 77 22.06 3.48 27.54
C TYR A 77 21.12 2.44 26.89
N GLN A 78 21.07 1.24 27.47
CA GLN A 78 20.24 0.12 27.00
C GLN A 78 18.76 0.27 27.44
N TRP A 79 18.13 1.42 27.17
CA TRP A 79 16.75 1.71 27.60
C TRP A 79 15.70 0.75 27.03
N LEU A 80 15.96 0.16 25.85
CA LEU A 80 15.04 -0.78 25.21
C LEU A 80 14.62 -1.93 26.13
N ARG A 81 15.51 -2.39 27.02
CA ARG A 81 15.22 -3.49 27.96
C ARG A 81 14.23 -3.11 29.06
N ASN A 82 14.04 -1.81 29.29
CA ASN A 82 13.22 -1.27 30.37
C ASN A 82 11.93 -0.62 29.85
N ILE A 83 11.67 -0.67 28.53
CA ILE A 83 10.42 -0.16 27.98
C ILE A 83 9.28 -1.09 28.39
N ILE A 84 8.25 -0.49 28.97
CA ILE A 84 6.93 -1.07 29.08
C ILE A 84 6.04 -0.25 28.15
N THR A 85 5.30 -0.92 27.27
CA THR A 85 4.39 -0.28 26.31
C THR A 85 3.01 -0.88 26.44
N GLY A 86 2.01 -0.02 26.34
CA GLY A 86 0.61 -0.39 26.33
C GLY A 86 -0.12 0.29 25.18
N ASP A 87 -1.22 -0.31 24.74
CA ASP A 87 -2.11 0.26 23.72
C ASP A 87 -3.51 -0.37 23.82
N GLU A 88 -4.48 0.26 23.16
CA GLU A 88 -5.86 -0.18 23.13
C GLU A 88 -6.27 -0.54 21.70
N LYS A 89 -6.97 -1.67 21.56
CA LYS A 89 -7.44 -2.16 20.26
C LYS A 89 -8.88 -2.63 20.34
N TRP A 90 -9.72 -2.12 19.43
CA TRP A 90 -11.03 -2.72 19.19
C TRP A 90 -10.89 -4.09 18.51
N VAL A 91 -11.42 -5.13 19.16
CA VAL A 91 -11.49 -6.49 18.66
C VAL A 91 -12.93 -6.83 18.31
N LEU A 92 -13.19 -7.19 17.05
CA LEU A 92 -14.50 -7.60 16.59
C LEU A 92 -14.80 -9.05 17.01
N TYR A 93 -16.05 -9.35 17.38
CA TYR A 93 -16.46 -10.73 17.65
C TYR A 93 -16.41 -11.61 16.41
N ILE A 94 -16.86 -11.07 15.28
CA ILE A 94 -16.80 -11.72 13.97
C ILE A 94 -16.00 -10.80 13.06
N ASN A 95 -14.85 -11.29 12.59
CA ASN A 95 -13.98 -10.59 11.66
C ASN A 95 -13.96 -11.34 10.33
N TYR A 96 -14.79 -10.93 9.38
CA TYR A 96 -14.81 -11.51 8.04
C TYR A 96 -13.54 -11.12 7.29
N THR A 97 -12.73 -12.10 6.89
CA THR A 97 -11.57 -11.87 6.03
C THR A 97 -11.90 -12.28 4.59
N HIS A 98 -11.75 -11.35 3.65
CA HIS A 98 -11.91 -11.65 2.23
C HIS A 98 -10.64 -12.36 1.71
N ARG A 99 -10.68 -13.70 1.68
CA ARG A 99 -9.59 -14.52 1.15
C ARG A 99 -9.91 -14.96 -0.27
N ARG A 100 -8.89 -15.07 -1.12
CA ARG A 100 -9.05 -15.59 -2.49
C ARG A 100 -8.97 -17.12 -2.46
N PRO A 101 -10.04 -17.85 -2.80
CA PRO A 101 -9.96 -19.29 -3.01
C PRO A 101 -9.41 -19.60 -4.40
N TRP A 102 -8.76 -20.76 -4.55
CA TRP A 102 -8.46 -21.33 -5.86
C TRP A 102 -9.71 -22.04 -6.39
N LEU A 103 -10.25 -21.55 -7.51
CA LEU A 103 -11.47 -22.08 -8.15
C LEU A 103 -11.24 -22.26 -9.65
N SER A 104 -12.06 -23.11 -10.27
CA SER A 104 -12.08 -23.25 -11.74
C SER A 104 -12.60 -21.97 -12.42
N ALA A 105 -12.26 -21.77 -13.69
CA ALA A 105 -12.58 -20.54 -14.42
C ALA A 105 -14.10 -20.27 -14.57
N ASP A 106 -14.91 -21.33 -14.56
CA ASP A 106 -16.37 -21.29 -14.65
C ASP A 106 -17.08 -21.10 -13.30
N GLN A 107 -16.36 -21.24 -12.19
CA GLN A 107 -16.93 -21.20 -10.85
C GLN A 107 -17.00 -19.77 -10.28
N LYS A 108 -18.11 -19.46 -9.61
CA LYS A 108 -18.27 -18.20 -8.89
C LYS A 108 -17.55 -18.24 -7.55
N GLY A 109 -16.99 -17.10 -7.14
CA GLY A 109 -16.40 -16.93 -5.82
C GLY A 109 -17.40 -17.18 -4.69
N VAL A 110 -16.90 -17.68 -3.56
CA VAL A 110 -17.71 -17.88 -2.35
C VAL A 110 -18.11 -16.52 -1.78
N ALA A 111 -19.42 -16.27 -1.67
CA ALA A 111 -19.93 -15.03 -1.14
C ALA A 111 -19.55 -14.86 0.34
N THR A 112 -18.90 -13.75 0.67
CA THR A 112 -18.62 -13.35 2.06
C THR A 112 -19.50 -12.16 2.41
N PRO A 113 -20.25 -12.18 3.53
CA PRO A 113 -21.10 -11.05 3.92
C PRO A 113 -20.25 -9.80 4.18
N LYS A 114 -20.77 -8.64 3.79
CA LYS A 114 -20.15 -7.36 4.13
C LYS A 114 -20.26 -7.13 5.64
N THR A 115 -19.20 -6.62 6.24
CA THR A 115 -19.21 -6.26 7.67
C THR A 115 -20.26 -5.19 7.93
N ASP A 116 -21.04 -5.36 9.00
CA ASP A 116 -21.96 -4.35 9.52
C ASP A 116 -21.20 -3.05 9.87
N SER A 117 -21.84 -1.90 9.74
CA SER A 117 -21.31 -0.61 10.17
C SER A 117 -21.15 -0.53 11.69
N TYR A 118 -21.97 -1.26 12.45
CA TYR A 118 -21.94 -1.27 13.93
C TYR A 118 -21.75 -2.69 14.49
N PRO A 119 -20.62 -3.35 14.19
CA PRO A 119 -20.39 -4.72 14.61
C PRO A 119 -20.18 -4.80 16.13
N LYS A 120 -20.60 -5.91 16.73
CA LYS A 120 -20.24 -6.23 18.12
C LYS A 120 -18.72 -6.29 18.24
N LYS A 121 -18.18 -5.54 19.20
CA LYS A 121 -16.75 -5.40 19.45
C LYS A 121 -16.47 -5.19 20.93
N VAL A 122 -15.27 -5.57 21.34
CA VAL A 122 -14.73 -5.35 22.70
C VAL A 122 -13.46 -4.54 22.58
N MET A 123 -13.20 -3.64 23.53
CA MET A 123 -11.91 -2.96 23.63
C MET A 123 -10.96 -3.84 24.44
N LEU A 124 -9.86 -4.22 23.83
CA LEU A 124 -8.73 -4.85 24.52
C LEU A 124 -7.75 -3.75 24.90
N SER A 125 -7.45 -3.60 26.18
CA SER A 125 -6.40 -2.70 26.68
C SER A 125 -5.26 -3.55 27.23
N VAL A 126 -4.03 -3.29 26.78
CA VAL A 126 -2.80 -3.91 27.28
C VAL A 126 -1.94 -2.81 27.89
N TRP A 127 -1.43 -3.04 29.10
CA TRP A 127 -0.64 -2.10 29.89
C TRP A 127 0.70 -2.72 30.28
#